data_AF-A0A6N3Z8J7-F1
#
_entry.id   AF-A0A6N3Z8J7-F1
#
_cell.length_a   1.000
_cell.length_b   1.000
_cell.length_c   1.000
_cell.angle_alpha   90.00
_cell.angle_beta   90.00
_cell.angle_gamma   90.00
#
_symmetry.space_group_name_H-M   'P 1'
#
loop_
_entity.id
_entity.type
_entity.pdbx_description
1 polymer ?
#
loop_
_entity_poly.entity_id
_entity_poly.type
_entity_poly.pdbx_seq_one_letter_code
_entity_poly.pdbx_strand_id
1 'polypeptide(L)'
;MGRIWFSPGDFADHLHEIVGYKAGLASSIEQMCDLLSGTSYADDILRSESNGLAIRSEDYEDLYYQLLYKVGVTNTSRPGLFTQSQFFIRVMKEKGLDYITDLQNIYSKHYKLGVDPGQEREW
;
A
#
# COMPACT_ATOMS: atom_id res chain seq x y z
N MET A 1 6.03 5.47 9.59
CA MET A 1 5.00 4.56 9.04
C MET A 1 5.04 3.25 9.80
N GLY A 2 3.90 2.56 9.93
CA GLY A 2 3.75 1.38 10.78
C GLY A 2 4.28 0.10 10.16
N ARG A 3 4.39 -0.96 10.97
CA ARG A 3 4.68 -2.32 10.50
C ARG A 3 3.50 -3.22 10.81
N ILE A 4 3.21 -4.14 9.90
CA ILE A 4 2.20 -5.18 10.07
C ILE A 4 2.96 -6.46 10.45
N TRP A 5 2.50 -7.12 11.50
CA TRP A 5 3.09 -8.34 12.02
C TRP A 5 2.21 -9.53 11.64
N PHE A 6 2.83 -10.56 11.08
CA PHE A 6 2.20 -11.85 10.76
C PHE A 6 2.91 -12.96 11.52
N SER A 7 2.15 -13.90 12.06
CA SER A 7 2.71 -15.15 12.60
C SER A 7 3.21 -16.03 11.45
N PRO A 8 4.03 -17.06 11.75
CA PRO A 8 4.42 -18.03 10.73
C PRO A 8 3.21 -18.66 10.04
N GLY A 9 3.20 -18.69 8.70
CA GLY A 9 2.11 -19.23 7.87
C GLY A 9 0.93 -18.27 7.63
N ASP A 10 0.65 -17.34 8.54
CA ASP A 10 -0.50 -16.43 8.41
C ASP A 10 -0.41 -15.51 7.18
N PHE A 11 0.80 -15.16 6.76
CA PHE A 11 0.99 -14.18 5.69
C PHE A 11 0.53 -14.70 4.32
N ALA A 12 0.89 -15.93 3.97
CA ALA A 12 0.46 -16.55 2.73
C ALA A 12 -1.05 -16.79 2.71
N ASP A 13 -1.63 -17.26 3.81
CA ASP A 13 -3.07 -17.47 3.96
C ASP A 13 -3.84 -16.15 3.82
N HIS A 14 -3.33 -15.08 4.43
CA HIS A 14 -3.90 -13.74 4.30
C HIS A 14 -3.87 -13.24 2.85
N LEU A 15 -2.76 -13.44 2.13
CA LEU A 15 -2.70 -13.09 0.70
C LEU A 15 -3.66 -13.94 -0.13
N HIS A 16 -3.73 -15.25 0.14
CA HIS A 16 -4.67 -16.15 -0.52
C HIS A 16 -6.12 -15.70 -0.35
N GLU A 17 -6.51 -15.36 0.89
CA GLU A 17 -7.86 -14.90 1.20
C GLU A 17 -8.21 -13.63 0.41
N ILE A 18 -7.32 -12.64 0.39
CA ILE A 18 -7.61 -11.39 -0.32
C ILE A 18 -7.70 -11.62 -1.82
N VAL A 19 -6.81 -12.43 -2.40
CA VAL A 19 -6.87 -12.77 -3.83
C VAL A 19 -8.16 -13.52 -4.16
N GLY A 20 -8.54 -14.49 -3.33
CA GLY A 20 -9.81 -15.18 -3.45
C GLY A 20 -10.99 -14.22 -3.40
N TYR A 21 -10.98 -13.28 -2.45
CA TYR A 21 -12.05 -12.31 -2.28
C TYR A 21 -12.12 -11.27 -3.42
N LYS A 22 -10.97 -10.80 -3.93
CA LYS A 22 -10.91 -9.70 -4.91
C LYS A 22 -10.90 -10.16 -6.36
N ALA A 23 -10.29 -11.31 -6.64
CA ALA A 23 -10.14 -11.86 -7.98
C ALA A 23 -11.05 -13.07 -8.25
N GLY A 24 -11.60 -13.70 -7.19
CA GLY A 24 -12.32 -14.97 -7.33
C GLY A 24 -11.38 -16.15 -7.64
N LEU A 25 -10.10 -16.03 -7.28
CA LEU A 25 -9.06 -17.01 -7.61
C LEU A 25 -8.49 -17.65 -6.35
N ALA A 26 -8.41 -18.98 -6.34
CA ALA A 26 -7.58 -19.70 -5.39
C ALA A 26 -6.14 -19.71 -5.90
N SER A 27 -5.19 -19.21 -5.11
CA SER A 27 -3.77 -19.13 -5.50
C SER A 27 -2.88 -19.88 -4.52
N SER A 28 -2.05 -20.80 -4.99
CA SER A 28 -1.05 -21.44 -4.13
C SER A 28 0.11 -20.49 -3.82
N ILE A 29 0.93 -20.83 -2.83
CA ILE A 29 2.14 -20.07 -2.48
C ILE A 29 3.08 -19.99 -3.68
N GLU A 30 3.28 -21.10 -4.39
CA GLU A 30 4.12 -21.16 -5.59
C GLU A 30 3.61 -20.21 -6.67
N GLN A 31 2.30 -20.19 -6.91
CA GLN A 31 1.68 -19.27 -7.88
C GLN A 31 1.85 -17.81 -7.47
N MET A 32 1.70 -17.51 -6.17
CA MET A 32 1.95 -16.14 -5.67
C MET A 32 3.41 -15.75 -5.82
N CYS A 33 4.35 -16.67 -5.59
CA CYS A 33 5.78 -16.44 -5.80
C CYS A 33 6.13 -16.24 -7.27
N ASP A 34 5.54 -17.03 -8.17
CA ASP A 34 5.72 -16.89 -9.62
C ASP A 34 5.20 -15.54 -10.11
N LEU A 35 4.01 -15.13 -9.65
CA LEU A 35 3.46 -13.81 -9.91
C LEU A 35 4.40 -12.73 -9.38
N LEU A 36 4.96 -12.88 -8.19
CA LEU A 36 5.85 -11.90 -7.57
C LEU A 36 7.32 -12.06 -7.99
N SER A 37 7.62 -12.91 -8.97
CA SER A 37 8.98 -13.10 -9.48
C SER A 37 9.61 -11.78 -9.93
N GLY A 38 10.89 -11.60 -9.60
CA GLY A 38 11.63 -10.35 -9.83
C GLY A 38 11.44 -9.28 -8.77
N THR A 39 10.70 -9.57 -7.69
CA THR A 39 10.59 -8.72 -6.49
C THR A 39 11.21 -9.42 -5.28
N SER A 40 11.48 -8.68 -4.19
CA SER A 40 11.89 -9.28 -2.92
C SER A 40 10.75 -10.02 -2.20
N TYR A 41 9.51 -9.82 -2.64
CA TYR A 41 8.32 -10.31 -1.94
C TYR A 41 8.15 -11.84 -2.04
N ALA A 42 8.61 -12.46 -3.12
CA ALA A 42 8.58 -13.92 -3.24
C ALA A 42 9.39 -14.59 -2.12
N ASP A 43 10.58 -14.05 -1.82
CA ASP A 43 11.43 -14.55 -0.73
C ASP A 43 10.79 -14.31 0.65
N ASP A 44 10.14 -13.15 0.83
CA ASP A 44 9.46 -12.83 2.09
C ASP A 44 8.27 -13.77 2.35
N ILE A 45 7.49 -14.11 1.31
CA ILE A 45 6.40 -15.11 1.42
C ILE A 45 6.98 -16.46 1.84
N LEU A 46 7.99 -16.97 1.13
CA LEU A 46 8.59 -18.27 1.46
C LEU A 46 9.19 -18.30 2.88
N ARG A 47 9.85 -17.22 3.31
CA ARG A 47 10.41 -17.14 4.67
C ARG A 47 9.34 -17.06 5.74
N SER A 48 8.19 -16.46 5.43
CA SER A 48 7.06 -16.31 6.35
C SER A 48 6.39 -17.63 6.71
N GLU A 49 6.57 -18.68 5.92
CA GLU A 49 6.03 -20.02 6.22
C GLU A 49 6.63 -20.60 7.50
N SER A 50 7.92 -20.35 7.73
CA SER A 50 8.65 -20.88 8.89
C SER A 50 8.90 -19.84 9.98
N ASN A 51 8.75 -18.54 9.69
CA ASN A 51 9.10 -17.45 10.59
C ASN A 51 8.03 -16.37 10.59
N GLY A 52 7.87 -15.66 11.70
CA GLY A 52 7.04 -14.46 11.72
C GLY A 52 7.61 -13.38 10.79
N LEU A 53 6.73 -12.62 10.14
CA LEU A 53 7.10 -11.56 9.20
C LEU A 53 6.62 -10.20 9.69
N ALA A 54 7.53 -9.21 9.64
CA ALA A 54 7.21 -7.80 9.92
C ALA A 54 7.39 -6.97 8.65
N ILE A 55 6.33 -6.82 7.87
CA ILE A 55 6.32 -6.04 6.64
C ILE A 55 5.96 -4.58 6.93
N ARG A 56 6.57 -3.63 6.21
CA ARG A 56 6.17 -2.22 6.34
C ARG A 56 4.83 -2.01 5.65
N SER A 57 4.04 -1.05 6.13
CA SER A 57 2.74 -0.72 5.51
C SER A 57 2.84 -0.43 4.01
N GLU A 58 3.86 0.33 3.60
CA GLU A 58 4.08 0.73 2.22
C GLU A 58 4.46 -0.44 1.31
N ASP A 59 5.26 -1.37 1.82
CA ASP A 59 5.71 -2.58 1.12
C ASP A 59 4.56 -3.57 0.98
N TYR A 60 3.73 -3.70 2.03
CA TYR A 60 2.53 -4.52 1.99
C TYR A 60 1.55 -4.03 0.94
N GLU A 61 1.29 -2.73 0.88
CA GLU A 61 0.43 -2.14 -0.14
C GLU A 61 1.00 -2.37 -1.55
N ASP A 62 2.33 -2.28 -1.73
CA ASP A 62 2.95 -2.45 -3.04
C ASP A 62 2.83 -3.88 -3.54
N LEU A 63 3.22 -4.84 -2.69
CA LEU A 63 3.04 -6.27 -2.91
C LEU A 63 1.61 -6.59 -3.31
N TYR A 64 0.65 -6.09 -2.52
CA TYR A 64 -0.77 -6.34 -2.74
C TYR A 64 -1.25 -5.82 -4.10
N TYR A 65 -0.91 -4.58 -4.45
CA TYR A 65 -1.30 -4.02 -5.75
C TYR A 65 -0.61 -4.73 -6.92
N GLN A 66 0.66 -5.10 -6.79
CA GLN A 66 1.37 -5.85 -7.82
C GLN A 66 0.68 -7.19 -8.08
N LEU A 67 0.28 -7.87 -7.02
CA LEU A 67 -0.37 -9.17 -7.12
C LEU A 67 -1.73 -9.03 -7.81
N LEU A 68 -2.57 -8.07 -7.38
CA LEU A 68 -3.85 -7.78 -8.04
C LEU A 68 -3.72 -7.38 -9.52
N TYR A 69 -2.69 -6.58 -9.85
CA TYR A 69 -2.41 -6.20 -11.22
C TYR A 69 -2.04 -7.42 -12.07
N LYS A 70 -1.16 -8.29 -11.57
CA LYS A 70 -0.70 -9.46 -12.30
C LYS A 70 -1.77 -10.54 -12.46
N VAL A 71 -2.72 -10.65 -11.52
CA VAL A 71 -3.91 -11.51 -11.70
C VAL A 71 -5.01 -10.85 -12.56
N GLY A 72 -4.80 -9.63 -13.04
CA GLY A 72 -5.70 -8.94 -13.98
C GLY A 72 -6.91 -8.25 -13.33
N VAL A 73 -6.91 -8.05 -12.02
CA VAL A 73 -7.99 -7.31 -11.32
C VAL A 73 -7.91 -5.82 -11.62
N THR A 74 -6.70 -5.27 -11.80
CA THR A 74 -6.49 -3.88 -12.17
C THR A 74 -5.86 -3.77 -13.55
N ASN A 75 -6.25 -2.76 -14.33
CA ASN A 75 -5.69 -2.52 -15.67
C ASN A 75 -4.30 -1.87 -15.64
N THR A 76 -3.93 -1.26 -14.52
CA THR A 76 -2.67 -0.54 -14.35
C THR A 76 -1.96 -1.02 -13.10
N SER A 77 -0.63 -1.16 -13.20
CA SER A 77 0.24 -1.39 -12.04
C SER A 77 0.18 -0.21 -11.08
N ARG A 78 0.50 -0.43 -9.79
CA ARG A 78 0.61 0.66 -8.81
C ARG A 78 1.62 1.66 -9.35
N PRO A 79 1.21 2.89 -9.64
CA PRO A 79 2.20 3.90 -9.94
C PRO A 79 2.87 4.22 -8.59
N GLY A 80 4.19 4.12 -8.53
CA GLY A 80 4.94 4.23 -7.27
C GLY A 80 4.78 5.59 -6.58
N LEU A 81 5.67 5.93 -5.63
CA LEU A 81 5.68 7.23 -4.94
C LEU A 81 5.65 8.46 -5.88
N PHE A 82 6.01 8.25 -7.15
CA PHE A 82 5.89 9.21 -8.22
C PHE A 82 4.45 9.63 -8.57
N THR A 83 3.42 8.96 -8.05
CA THR A 83 2.00 9.30 -8.28
C THR A 83 1.63 10.68 -7.81
N GLN A 84 2.04 11.06 -6.61
CA GLN A 84 1.79 12.42 -6.12
C GLN A 84 2.50 13.43 -7.01
N SER A 85 3.77 13.19 -7.35
CA SER A 85 4.52 14.07 -8.25
C SER A 85 3.89 14.17 -9.63
N GLN A 86 3.43 13.07 -10.22
CA GLN A 86 2.73 13.06 -11.51
C GLN A 86 1.37 13.76 -11.44
N PHE A 87 0.63 13.54 -10.35
CA PHE A 87 -0.60 14.27 -10.08
C PHE A 87 -0.33 15.76 -9.98
N PHE A 88 0.65 16.19 -9.18
CA PHE A 88 1.05 17.59 -9.05
C PHE A 88 1.47 18.16 -10.40
N ILE A 89 2.31 17.48 -11.18
CA ILE A 89 2.72 17.93 -12.52
C ILE A 89 1.51 18.09 -13.45
N ARG A 90 0.59 17.11 -13.46
CA ARG A 90 -0.62 17.14 -14.31
C ARG A 90 -1.53 18.30 -13.91
N VAL A 91 -1.83 18.41 -12.62
CA VAL A 91 -2.72 19.45 -12.10
C VAL A 91 -2.10 20.84 -12.25
N MET A 92 -0.78 20.98 -12.07
CA MET A 92 -0.06 22.22 -12.34
C MET A 92 -0.24 22.66 -13.80
N LYS A 93 -0.11 21.72 -14.76
CA LYS A 93 -0.30 22.01 -16.19
C LYS A 93 -1.75 22.39 -16.52
N GLU A 94 -2.73 21.71 -15.93
CA GLU A 94 -4.16 21.86 -16.30
C GLU A 94 -4.86 23.01 -15.57
N LYS A 95 -4.47 23.28 -14.32
CA LYS A 95 -5.22 24.15 -13.39
C LYS A 95 -4.37 25.29 -12.81
N GLY A 96 -3.04 25.23 -12.96
CA GLY A 96 -2.13 26.22 -12.42
C GLY A 96 -1.85 26.08 -10.92
N LEU A 97 -0.94 26.93 -10.42
CA LEU A 97 -0.43 26.87 -9.06
C LEU A 97 -1.47 27.25 -8.00
N ASP A 98 -2.35 28.20 -8.31
CA ASP A 98 -3.36 28.70 -7.38
C ASP A 98 -4.31 27.58 -6.92
N TYR A 99 -4.73 26.73 -7.86
CA TYR A 99 -5.60 25.58 -7.57
C TYR A 99 -4.94 24.56 -6.62
N ILE A 100 -3.63 24.33 -6.75
CA ILE A 100 -2.90 23.42 -5.86
C ILE A 100 -2.74 24.02 -4.47
N THR A 101 -2.50 25.33 -4.42
CA THR A 101 -2.42 26.08 -3.16
C THR A 101 -3.74 26.01 -2.40
N ASP A 102 -4.87 26.15 -3.10
CA ASP A 102 -6.20 25.98 -2.52
C ASP A 102 -6.46 24.57 -2.00
N LEU A 103 -6.07 23.53 -2.75
CA LEU A 103 -6.12 22.15 -2.29
C LEU A 103 -5.29 21.93 -1.01
N GLN A 104 -4.07 22.44 -0.96
CA GLN A 104 -3.23 22.37 0.24
C GLN A 104 -3.83 23.14 1.41
N ASN A 105 -4.46 24.30 1.17
CA ASN A 105 -5.13 25.08 2.20
C ASN A 105 -6.31 24.30 2.81
N ILE A 106 -7.07 23.56 2.01
CA ILE A 106 -8.14 22.69 2.51
C ILE A 106 -7.55 21.57 3.40
N TYR A 107 -6.56 20.84 2.90
CA TYR A 107 -5.92 19.75 3.67
C TYR A 107 -5.30 20.24 4.99
N SER A 108 -4.59 21.38 4.96
CA SER A 108 -3.91 21.94 6.13
C SER A 108 -4.89 22.53 7.16
N LYS A 109 -6.03 23.09 6.72
CA LYS A 109 -7.08 23.56 7.62
C LYS A 109 -7.66 22.43 8.47
N HIS A 110 -7.81 21.24 7.89
CA HIS A 110 -8.28 20.05 8.62
C HIS A 110 -7.18 19.40 9.46
N TYR A 111 -5.91 19.49 9.03
CA TYR A 111 -4.78 18.99 9.83
C TYR A 111 -4.63 19.76 11.16
N LYS A 112 -4.81 21.09 11.15
CA LYS A 112 -4.79 21.92 12.37
C LYS A 112 -5.89 21.58 13.39
N LEU A 113 -7.00 20.97 12.95
CA LEU A 113 -8.08 20.52 13.85
C LEU A 113 -7.76 19.18 14.52
N GLY A 114 -6.87 18.35 13.93
CA GLY A 114 -6.47 17.05 14.49
C GLY A 114 -5.16 17.08 15.29
N VAL A 115 -4.41 18.19 15.21
CA VAL A 115 -3.16 18.41 15.93
C VAL A 115 -3.30 19.72 16.71
N ASP A 116 -4.20 19.74 17.69
CA ASP A 116 -4.17 20.77 18.72
C ASP A 116 -3.10 20.36 19.75
N PRO A 117 -1.97 21.09 19.91
CA PRO A 117 -0.99 20.82 20.95
C PRO A 117 -1.47 21.25 22.35
N GLY A 118 -2.69 21.79 22.47
CA GLY A 118 -3.19 22.52 23.64
C GLY A 118 -4.11 21.77 24.61
N GLN A 119 -3.89 20.47 24.84
CA GLN A 119 -4.35 19.85 26.09
C GLN A 119 -3.14 19.36 26.89
N GLU A 120 -2.55 20.28 27.66
CA GLU A 120 -1.86 19.94 28.90
C GLU A 120 -2.79 19.03 29.72
N ARG A 121 -2.45 17.74 29.77
CA ARG A 121 -3.02 16.83 30.75
C ARG A 121 -2.28 17.06 32.05
N GLU A 122 -2.81 17.93 32.91
CA GLU A 122 -2.59 17.80 34.35
C GLU A 122 -3.32 16.53 34.79
N TRP A 123 -2.57 15.43 35.03
CA TRP A 123 -2.81 14.41 36.05
C TRP A 123 -1.51 13.63 36.29
#